data_AF-A0A658Z0J3-F1
#
_entry.id   AF-A0A658Z0J3-F1
#
_cell.length_a   1.000
_cell.length_b   1.000
_cell.length_c   1.000
_cell.angle_alpha   90.00
_cell.angle_beta   90.00
_cell.angle_gamma   90.00
#
_symmetry.space_group_name_H-M   'P 1'
#
loop_
_entity.id
_entity.type
_entity.pdbx_description
1 polymer ?
#
loop_
_entity_poly.entity_id
_entity_poly.type
_entity_poly.pdbx_seq_one_letter_code
_entity_poly.pdbx_strand_id
1 'polypeptide(L)' 'MLELNAKTTALVVIDLQEGILPFAGGPHTADEVVNRAGKLAAKFRASGQPVFLVRVGWSADYAEALKQPVDAPLLYSYPL' A
#
# COMPACT_ATOMS: atom_id res chain seq x y z
N MET A 1 -3.63 -19.19 19.27
CA MET A 1 -4.54 -18.08 18.89
C MET A 1 -3.68 -16.85 18.70
N LEU A 2 -3.99 -15.97 17.75
CA LEU A 2 -3.24 -14.72 17.59
C LEU A 2 -3.66 -13.74 18.68
N GLU A 3 -2.70 -13.25 19.46
CA GLU A 3 -2.93 -12.28 20.53
C GLU A 3 -2.35 -10.92 20.12
N LEU A 4 -3.21 -9.89 20.05
CA LEU A 4 -2.82 -8.52 19.77
C LEU A 4 -3.52 -7.58 20.74
N ASN A 5 -2.76 -6.70 21.39
CA ASN A 5 -3.34 -5.62 22.18
C ASN A 5 -3.76 -4.50 21.24
N ALA A 6 -5.06 -4.39 20.99
CA ALA A 6 -5.62 -3.37 20.10
C ALA A 6 -5.14 -1.96 20.47
N LYS A 7 -5.00 -1.61 21.76
CA LYS A 7 -4.62 -0.25 22.20
C LYS A 7 -3.19 0.16 21.81
N THR A 8 -2.35 -0.80 21.44
CA THR A 8 -0.96 -0.59 21.02
C THR A 8 -0.70 -1.17 19.63
N THR A 9 -1.75 -1.32 18.81
CA THR A 9 -1.65 -1.86 17.45
C THR A 9 -2.18 -0.83 16.46
N ALA A 10 -1.45 -0.62 15.36
CA ALA A 10 -1.88 0.18 14.22
C ALA A 10 -2.00 -0.68 12.96
N LEU A 11 -2.82 -0.24 12.01
CA LEU A 11 -2.88 -0.81 10.67
C LEU A 11 -2.07 0.05 9.72
N VAL A 12 -1.18 -0.56 8.95
CA VAL A 12 -0.44 0.09 7.86
C VAL A 12 -0.86 -0.59 6.56
N VAL A 13 -1.44 0.19 5.64
CA VAL A 13 -1.89 -0.27 4.32
C VAL A 13 -0.91 0.27 3.28
N ILE A 14 -0.23 -0.63 2.58
CA ILE A 14 0.85 -0.28 1.65
C ILE A 14 0.33 -0.25 0.23
N ASP A 15 0.54 0.89 -0.43
CA ASP A 15 0.47 1.10 -1.88
C ASP A 15 -0.83 0.63 -2.55
N LEU A 16 -1.95 0.72 -1.84
CA LEU A 16 -3.29 0.54 -2.42
C LEU A 16 -3.74 1.84 -3.10
N GLN A 17 -3.12 2.15 -4.23
CA GLN A 17 -3.43 3.26 -5.12
C GLN A 17 -3.60 2.76 -6.55
N GLU A 18 -4.45 3.43 -7.34
CA GLU A 18 -4.82 3.00 -8.69
C GLU A 18 -3.62 2.74 -9.62
N GLY A 19 -2.55 3.54 -9.53
CA GLY A 19 -1.33 3.33 -10.32
C GLY A 19 -0.54 2.06 -9.95
N ILE A 20 -0.77 1.49 -8.77
CA ILE A 20 -0.08 0.28 -8.28
C ILE A 20 -0.92 -1.00 -8.46
N LEU A 21 -2.26 -0.90 -8.43
CA LEU A 21 -3.14 -2.06 -8.52
C LEU A 21 -2.85 -2.99 -9.73
N PRO A 22 -2.50 -2.49 -10.93
CA PRO A 22 -2.17 -3.33 -12.08
C PRO A 22 -0.96 -4.25 -11.88
N PHE A 23 -0.09 -3.97 -10.90
CA PHE A 23 1.09 -4.79 -10.58
C PHE A 23 0.77 -6.00 -9.70
N ALA A 24 -0.49 -6.17 -9.25
CA ALA A 24 -0.92 -7.31 -8.45
C ALA A 24 -0.99 -8.60 -9.30
N GLY A 25 0.16 -9.23 -9.54
CA GLY A 25 0.29 -10.46 -10.34
C GLY A 25 -0.22 -11.75 -9.69
N GLY A 26 -0.74 -11.69 -8.46
CA GLY A 26 -1.20 -12.85 -7.69
C GLY A 26 -0.35 -13.15 -6.46
N PRO A 27 -0.78 -14.08 -5.58
CA PRO A 27 -1.90 -15.01 -5.75
C PRO A 27 -3.28 -14.42 -5.47
N HIS A 28 -3.37 -13.18 -4.99
CA HIS A 28 -4.63 -12.47 -4.76
C HIS A 28 -4.79 -11.33 -5.75
N THR A 29 -6.02 -11.05 -6.18
CA THR A 29 -6.28 -9.92 -7.07
C THR A 29 -6.19 -8.60 -6.31
N ALA A 30 -5.96 -7.50 -7.03
CA ALA A 30 -6.00 -6.16 -6.45
C ALA A 30 -7.32 -5.90 -5.68
N ASP A 31 -8.45 -6.23 -6.28
CA ASP A 31 -9.78 -6.05 -5.66
C ASP A 31 -9.93 -6.84 -4.36
N GLU A 32 -9.42 -8.07 -4.30
CA GLU A 32 -9.44 -8.86 -3.07
C GLU A 32 -8.64 -8.17 -1.96
N VAL A 33 -7.46 -7.66 -2.30
CA VAL A 33 -6.58 -6.97 -1.33
C VAL A 33 -7.21 -5.67 -0.86
N VAL A 34 -7.74 -4.84 -1.77
CA VAL A 34 -8.47 -3.60 -1.44
C VAL A 34 -9.65 -3.88 -0.52
N ASN A 35 -10.47 -4.86 -0.85
CA ASN A 35 -11.65 -5.21 -0.05
C ASN A 35 -11.27 -5.74 1.34
N ARG A 36 -10.24 -6.59 1.44
CA ARG A 36 -9.77 -7.14 2.73
C ARG A 36 -9.11 -6.06 3.59
N ALA A 37 -8.28 -5.21 3.00
CA ALA A 37 -7.67 -4.06 3.68
C ALA A 37 -8.75 -3.09 4.19
N GLY A 38 -9.81 -2.85 3.41
CA GLY A 38 -10.96 -2.06 3.82
C GLY A 38 -11.66 -2.62 5.07
N LYS A 39 -11.84 -3.95 5.15
CA LYS A 39 -12.39 -4.61 6.35
C LYS A 39 -11.49 -4.46 7.57
N LEU A 40 -10.17 -4.60 7.41
CA LEU A 40 -9.21 -4.35 8.47
C LEU A 40 -9.28 -2.89 8.94
N ALA A 41 -9.24 -1.94 8.02
CA ALA A 41 -9.32 -0.52 8.32
C ALA A 41 -10.60 -0.15 9.07
N ALA A 42 -11.75 -0.72 8.68
CA ALA A 42 -13.01 -0.54 9.39
C ALA A 42 -12.92 -1.03 10.85
N LYS A 43 -12.30 -2.19 11.10
CA LYS A 43 -12.11 -2.73 12.45
C LYS A 43 -11.18 -1.87 13.32
N PHE A 44 -10.10 -1.35 12.73
CA PHE A 44 -9.17 -0.46 13.43
C PHE A 44 -9.84 0.87 13.78
N ARG A 45 -10.55 1.50 12.84
CA ARG A 45 -11.31 2.74 13.07
C ARG A 45 -12.38 2.56 14.15
N ALA A 46 -13.12 1.45 14.12
CA ALA A 46 -14.11 1.13 15.15
C ALA A 46 -13.49 0.95 16.55
N SER A 47 -12.20 0.59 16.62
CA SER A 47 -11.44 0.44 17.88
C SER A 47 -10.66 1.70 18.25
N GLY A 48 -10.86 2.82 17.53
CA GLY A 48 -10.14 4.08 17.72
C GLY A 48 -8.63 3.97 17.44
N GLN A 49 -8.20 2.97 16.65
CA GLN A 49 -6.79 2.73 16.38
C GLN A 49 -6.33 3.38 15.07
N PRO A 50 -5.04 3.75 14.97
CA PRO A 50 -4.51 4.39 13.77
C PRO A 50 -4.60 3.49 12.52
N VAL A 51 -4.94 4.11 11.39
CA VAL A 51 -4.88 3.51 10.06
C VAL A 51 -3.99 4.40 9.18
N PHE A 52 -2.81 3.92 8.84
CA PHE A 52 -1.87 4.59 7.96
C PHE A 52 -2.07 4.09 6.52
N LEU A 53 -2.56 4.96 5.64
CA LEU A 53 -2.69 4.68 4.21
C LEU A 53 -1.44 5.20 3.49
N VAL A 54 -0.50 4.30 3.23
CA VAL A 54 0.78 4.61 2.59
C VAL A 54 0.60 4.56 1.08
N ARG A 55 1.25 5.50 0.40
CA ARG A 55 1.31 5.59 -1.06
C ARG A 55 2.74 5.86 -1.48
N VAL A 56 3.10 5.37 -2.66
CA VAL A 56 4.37 5.63 -3.32
C VAL A 56 4.15 6.62 -4.45
N GLY A 57 5.10 7.53 -4.64
CA GLY A 57 5.05 8.53 -5.70
C GLY A 57 6.31 9.38 -5.71
N TRP A 58 6.48 10.11 -6.80
CA TRP A 58 7.58 11.04 -6.98
C TRP A 58 7.02 12.36 -7.51
N SER A 59 7.76 13.45 -7.30
CA SER A 59 7.50 14.72 -7.97
C SER A 59 7.61 14.54 -9.49
N ALA A 60 7.03 15.47 -10.25
CA ALA A 60 7.02 15.39 -11.71
C ALA A 60 8.43 15.38 -12.34
N ASP A 61 9.42 15.94 -11.64
CA ASP A 61 10.84 15.93 -12.02
C ASP A 61 11.60 14.69 -11.52
N TYR A 62 10.91 13.77 -10.85
CA TYR A 62 11.46 12.55 -10.25
C TYR A 62 12.65 12.85 -9.31
N ALA A 63 12.67 14.02 -8.66
CA ALA A 63 13.78 14.40 -7.78
C ALA A 63 13.99 13.41 -6.63
N GLU A 64 12.91 12.82 -6.11
CA GLU A 64 12.92 11.87 -4.99
C GLU A 64 13.08 10.40 -5.44
N ALA A 65 13.06 10.13 -6.75
CA ALA A 65 13.18 8.78 -7.26
C ALA A 65 14.60 8.22 -7.07
N LEU A 66 14.69 6.96 -6.67
CA LEU A 66 15.98 6.29 -6.49
C LEU A 66 16.66 6.05 -7.85
N LYS A 67 17.90 6.50 -7.99
CA LYS A 67 18.72 6.43 -9.22
C LYS A 67 19.83 5.37 -9.13
N GLN A 68 19.57 4.31 -8.36
CA GLN A 68 20.52 3.22 -8.15
C GLN A 68 20.54 2.26 -9.34
N PRO A 69 21.64 1.50 -9.56
CA PRO A 69 21.63 0.37 -10.48
C PRO A 69 20.52 -0.60 -10.12
N VAL A 70 19.75 -1.06 -11.11
CA VAL A 70 18.63 -1.98 -10.95
C VAL A 70 18.65 -3.05 -12.04
N ASP A 71 18.11 -4.23 -11.74
CA ASP A 71 17.99 -5.32 -12.72
C ASP A 71 16.97 -5.00 -13.82
N ALA A 72 15.93 -4.23 -13.49
CA ALA A 72 14.92 -3.74 -14.43
C ALA A 72 14.63 -2.25 -14.20
N PRO A 73 14.88 -1.36 -15.18
CA PRO A 73 14.55 0.05 -15.04
C PRO A 73 13.05 0.29 -15.09
N LEU A 74 12.57 1.29 -14.36
CA LEU A 74 11.21 1.80 -14.48
C LEU A 74 11.01 2.35 -15.90
N LEU A 75 10.01 1.82 -16.61
CA LEU A 75 9.56 2.40 -17.87
C LEU A 75 8.72 3.65 -17.55
N TYR A 76 9.21 4.82 -17.99
CA TYR A 76 8.68 6.17 -17.69
C TYR A 76 7.24 6.44 -18.16
N SER A 77 6.49 5.45 -18.64
CA SER A 77 5.16 5.62 -19.25
C SER A 77 3.99 5.29 -18.32
N TYR A 78 4.22 4.79 -17.11
CA TYR A 78 3.15 4.48 -16.16
C TYR A 78 3.13 5.51 -15.03
N PRO A 79 2.14 6.40 -14.96
CA PRO A 79 1.97 7.26 -13.80
C PRO A 79 1.65 6.39 -12.58
N LEU A 80 2.43 6.56 -11.50
CA LEU A 80 2.10 6.04 -10.18
C LEU A 80 0.88 6.74 -9.57
#